data_AF-A0A0G4H096-F1
#
_entry.id   AF-A0A0G4H096-F1
#
_cell.length_a   1.000
_cell.length_b   1.000
_cell.length_c   1.000
_cell.angle_alpha   90.00
_cell.angle_beta   90.00
_cell.angle_gamma   90.00
#
_symmetry.space_group_name_H-M   'P 1'
#
loop_
_entity.id
_entity.type
_entity.pdbx_description
1 polymer ?
#
loop_
_entity_poly.entity_id
_entity_poly.type
_entity_poly.pdbx_seq_one_letter_code
_entity_poly.pdbx_strand_id
1 'polypeptide(L)'
;MNLVLFDDALKHIMRISRIMQLPRGSAMLAFFDNLRGLYVDADQEVKQESFLEYLNSVLSTGEVAGLFQKDERDGMCAEIRKDFVKERPWLEENMISMYQYFFIQEVPALFSCVTIDRFLRWPEEALIAMASAFLSDDKVDTSPENKEKLYRLMDTVHAQVGTICDLYFAGMCRHVYVTPKTHLLFINFYKKVYEEKFDEINKLERAVNVGLQKLSEATADVDTLPFFLVKYVSTTVLFGQPLSWNTTCYTTAEVQSCFWAYS
;
A
#
# COMPACT_ATOMS: atom_id res chain seq x y z
N MET A 1 8.60 9.66 -2.13
CA MET A 1 8.08 8.47 -1.42
C MET A 1 7.22 8.98 -0.28
N ASN A 2 5.95 8.59 -0.23
CA ASN A 2 5.09 8.92 0.91
C ASN A 2 5.42 7.93 2.03
N LEU A 3 6.19 8.37 3.02
CA LEU A 3 6.48 7.58 4.20
C LEU A 3 5.25 7.59 5.11
N VAL A 4 4.70 6.42 5.43
CA VAL A 4 3.69 6.32 6.49
C VAL A 4 4.40 6.20 7.82
N LEU A 5 4.10 7.12 8.73
CA LEU A 5 4.67 7.14 10.07
C LEU A 5 3.70 6.44 11.03
N PHE A 6 4.22 5.44 11.74
CA PHE A 6 3.56 4.74 12.83
C PHE A 6 4.54 4.59 14.00
N ASP A 7 4.04 4.27 15.20
CA ASP A 7 4.83 4.33 16.43
C ASP A 7 6.14 3.55 16.37
N ASP A 8 6.13 2.35 15.79
CA ASP A 8 7.35 1.56 15.65
C ASP A 8 8.32 2.15 14.63
N ALA A 9 7.82 2.70 13.50
CA ALA A 9 8.66 3.43 12.57
C ALA A 9 9.32 4.65 13.23
N LEU A 10 8.58 5.39 14.07
CA LEU A 10 9.13 6.51 14.83
C LEU A 10 10.17 6.05 15.84
N LYS A 11 9.96 4.93 16.56
CA LYS A 11 10.96 4.36 17.47
C LYS A 11 12.25 3.98 16.72
N HIS A 12 12.14 3.35 15.56
CA HIS A 12 13.29 3.00 14.72
C HIS A 12 14.02 4.25 14.23
N ILE A 13 13.29 5.26 13.74
CA ILE A 13 13.88 6.55 13.31
C ILE A 13 14.59 7.23 14.49
N MET A 14 13.99 7.27 15.68
CA MET A 14 14.65 7.84 16.87
C MET A 14 15.89 7.06 17.28
N ARG A 15 15.88 5.73 17.18
CA ARG A 15 17.07 4.89 17.43
C ARG A 15 18.18 5.20 16.43
N ILE A 16 17.85 5.24 15.15
CA ILE A 16 18.80 5.58 14.08
C ILE A 16 19.33 6.99 14.29
N SER A 17 18.47 7.98 14.56
CA SER A 17 18.87 9.35 14.85
C SER A 17 19.80 9.43 16.08
N ARG A 18 19.53 8.64 17.13
CA ARG A 18 20.40 8.57 18.30
C ARG A 18 21.76 7.96 17.95
N ILE A 19 21.80 6.94 17.11
CA ILE A 19 23.06 6.31 16.67
C ILE A 19 23.85 7.28 15.79
N MET A 20 23.20 8.00 14.88
CA MET A 20 23.84 9.01 14.01
C MET A 20 24.44 10.19 14.80
N GLN A 21 23.90 10.50 15.98
CA GLN A 21 24.42 11.55 16.85
C GLN A 21 25.59 11.08 17.74
N LEU A 22 25.83 9.78 17.84
CA LEU A 22 27.00 9.27 18.57
C LEU A 22 28.25 9.50 17.71
N PRO A 23 29.35 10.01 18.30
CA PRO A 23 30.62 10.06 17.60
C PRO A 23 31.03 8.62 17.27
N ARG A 24 31.08 8.29 15.97
CA ARG A 24 31.37 6.95 15.44
C ARG A 24 30.28 5.90 15.69
N GLY A 25 29.04 6.32 15.87
CA GLY A 25 27.90 5.40 16.00
C GLY A 25 27.66 4.61 14.71
N SER A 26 27.58 3.28 14.82
CA SER A 26 27.26 2.40 13.70
C SER A 26 26.05 1.55 14.04
N ALA A 27 25.15 1.38 13.07
CA ALA A 27 23.94 0.60 13.19
C ALA A 27 23.98 -0.55 12.19
N MET A 28 23.62 -1.74 12.65
CA MET A 28 23.26 -2.83 11.75
C MET A 28 21.74 -2.99 11.82
N LEU A 29 21.09 -2.79 10.68
CA LEU A 29 19.65 -2.99 10.55
C LEU A 29 19.45 -4.43 10.10
N ALA A 30 18.77 -5.20 10.92
CA ALA A 30 18.50 -6.61 10.62
C ALA A 30 17.00 -6.88 10.71
N PHE A 31 16.50 -7.63 9.73
CA PHE A 31 15.14 -8.13 9.71
C PHE A 31 15.10 -9.49 10.39
N PHE A 32 14.15 -9.68 11.30
CA PHE A 32 13.95 -10.93 12.01
C PHE A 32 12.52 -11.42 11.78
N ASP A 33 12.38 -12.65 11.30
CA ASP A 33 11.11 -13.36 11.30
C ASP A 33 11.13 -14.36 12.46
N ASN A 34 10.04 -14.49 13.21
CA ASN A 34 10.01 -15.20 14.49
C ASN A 34 10.41 -16.69 14.43
N LEU A 35 10.58 -17.24 13.23
CA LEU A 35 10.99 -18.63 12.99
C LEU A 35 12.29 -18.78 12.20
N ARG A 36 12.91 -17.69 11.70
CA ARG A 36 14.09 -17.77 10.82
C ARG A 36 15.09 -16.68 11.17
N GLY A 37 16.36 -17.06 11.24
CA GLY A 37 17.46 -16.26 11.78
C GLY A 37 17.68 -14.88 11.14
N LEU A 38 18.68 -14.17 11.68
CA LEU A 38 19.04 -12.79 11.34
C LEU A 38 19.20 -12.62 9.81
N TYR A 39 18.35 -11.80 9.18
CA TYR A 39 18.49 -11.41 7.78
C TYR A 39 19.04 -9.98 7.70
N VAL A 40 20.21 -9.81 7.09
CA VAL A 40 20.82 -8.50 6.86
C VAL A 40 20.56 -8.12 5.41
N ASP A 41 19.80 -7.04 5.19
CA ASP A 41 19.32 -6.61 3.87
C ASP A 41 20.43 -6.07 2.93
N ALA A 42 21.70 -6.27 3.30
CA ALA A 42 22.87 -5.95 2.48
C ALA A 42 23.12 -6.98 1.36
N ASP A 43 22.34 -8.07 1.30
CA ASP A 43 22.49 -9.17 0.32
C ASP A 43 22.52 -8.68 -1.14
N GLN A 44 21.88 -7.56 -1.48
CA GLN A 44 21.89 -7.02 -2.85
C GLN A 44 23.21 -6.37 -3.26
N GLU A 45 24.03 -5.91 -2.30
CA GLU A 45 25.33 -5.28 -2.58
C GLU A 45 26.49 -6.27 -2.49
N VAL A 46 26.29 -7.41 -1.81
CA VAL A 46 27.28 -8.48 -1.67
C VAL A 46 27.28 -9.37 -2.93
N LYS A 47 28.09 -9.00 -3.91
CA LYS A 47 28.21 -9.75 -5.18
C LYS A 47 29.10 -11.00 -5.08
N GLN A 48 29.99 -11.06 -4.09
CA GLN A 48 30.95 -12.14 -3.91
C GLN A 48 31.05 -12.51 -2.43
N GLU A 49 31.11 -13.80 -2.14
CA GLU A 49 31.22 -14.33 -0.78
C GLU A 49 32.54 -13.92 -0.10
N SER A 50 33.60 -13.71 -0.88
CA SER A 50 34.88 -13.14 -0.42
C SER A 50 34.72 -11.76 0.24
N PHE A 51 33.70 -10.99 -0.13
CA PHE A 51 33.38 -9.71 0.52
C PHE A 51 32.96 -9.89 1.97
N LEU A 52 32.29 -11.00 2.30
CA LEU A 52 31.93 -11.32 3.68
C LEU A 52 33.14 -11.77 4.48
N GLU A 53 34.12 -12.44 3.86
CA GLU A 53 35.40 -12.75 4.50
C GLU A 53 36.23 -11.48 4.78
N TYR A 54 36.21 -10.54 3.83
CA TYR A 54 36.81 -9.22 4.01
C TYR A 54 36.09 -8.45 5.12
N LEU A 55 34.76 -8.36 5.09
CA LEU A 55 34.01 -7.76 6.19
C LEU A 55 34.29 -8.47 7.51
N ASN A 56 34.35 -9.80 7.55
CA ASN A 56 34.65 -10.53 8.77
C ASN A 56 36.07 -10.23 9.31
N SER A 57 37.04 -10.03 8.42
CA SER A 57 38.40 -9.61 8.78
C SER A 57 38.42 -8.14 9.25
N VAL A 58 37.69 -7.26 8.55
CA VAL A 58 37.34 -5.90 9.00
C VAL A 58 36.30 -5.91 10.13
N LEU A 59 35.87 -7.04 10.69
CA LEU A 59 34.95 -7.16 11.84
C LEU A 59 35.56 -7.92 13.03
N SER A 60 36.64 -8.68 12.81
CA SER A 60 37.34 -9.48 13.83
C SER A 60 38.77 -9.01 14.13
N THR A 61 39.56 -8.66 13.11
CA THR A 61 40.96 -8.22 13.27
C THR A 61 41.24 -6.73 13.04
N GLY A 62 40.33 -6.00 12.38
CA GLY A 62 40.56 -4.58 12.06
C GLY A 62 41.46 -4.38 10.85
N GLU A 63 41.82 -5.48 10.18
CA GLU A 63 42.77 -5.50 9.09
C GLU A 63 42.37 -6.61 8.10
N VAL A 64 42.41 -6.29 6.81
CA VAL A 64 42.32 -7.27 5.72
C VAL A 64 43.71 -7.50 5.16
N ALA A 65 44.17 -8.75 5.23
CA ALA A 65 45.45 -9.13 4.67
C ALA A 65 45.50 -8.84 3.16
N GLY A 66 46.48 -8.04 2.73
CA GLY A 66 46.68 -7.70 1.33
C GLY A 66 45.76 -6.60 0.76
N LEU A 67 44.97 -5.93 1.60
CA LEU A 67 44.10 -4.82 1.15
C LEU A 67 44.89 -3.60 0.68
N PHE A 68 45.92 -3.23 1.43
CA PHE A 68 46.81 -2.12 1.12
C PHE A 68 48.21 -2.62 0.82
N GLN A 69 48.82 -2.08 -0.23
CA GLN A 69 50.23 -2.34 -0.51
C GLN A 69 51.12 -1.68 0.56
N LYS A 70 52.38 -2.12 0.67
CA LYS A 70 53.30 -1.58 1.69
C LYS A 70 53.47 -0.06 1.56
N ASP A 71 53.58 0.44 0.34
CA ASP A 71 53.78 1.87 0.08
C ASP A 71 52.57 2.72 0.48
N GLU A 72 51.35 2.19 0.32
CA GLU A 72 50.11 2.86 0.73
C GLU A 72 50.02 2.94 2.26
N ARG A 73 50.37 1.86 2.97
CA ARG A 73 50.41 1.85 4.44
C ARG A 73 51.41 2.85 5.01
N ASP A 74 52.55 2.99 4.36
CA ASP A 74 53.59 3.94 4.75
C ASP A 74 53.12 5.39 4.54
N GLY A 75 52.40 5.66 3.45
CA GLY A 75 51.76 6.95 3.19
C GLY A 75 50.70 7.31 4.24
N MET A 76 49.82 6.38 4.57
CA MET A 76 48.74 6.56 5.55
C MET A 76 49.30 6.81 6.96
N CYS A 77 50.36 6.09 7.37
CA CYS A 77 51.04 6.33 8.63
C CYS A 77 51.71 7.71 8.69
N ALA A 78 52.22 8.21 7.56
CA ALA A 78 52.88 9.52 7.50
C ALA A 78 51.88 10.68 7.70
N GLU A 79 50.66 10.54 7.18
CA GLU A 79 49.59 11.54 7.34
C GLU A 79 49.13 11.64 8.80
N ILE A 80 48.94 10.50 9.46
CA ILE A 80 48.38 10.41 10.82
C ILE A 80 49.41 10.56 11.94
N ARG A 81 50.70 10.46 11.62
CA ARG A 81 51.78 10.59 12.61
C ARG A 81 51.63 11.81 13.52
N LYS A 82 51.23 12.95 12.96
CA LYS A 82 51.05 14.20 13.72
C LYS A 82 49.94 14.10 14.76
N ASP A 83 48.82 13.49 14.39
CA ASP A 83 47.66 13.30 15.27
C ASP A 83 47.92 12.21 16.32
N PHE A 84 48.62 11.13 15.92
CA PHE A 84 49.02 10.05 16.81
C PHE A 84 49.92 10.54 17.95
N VAL A 85 50.97 11.30 17.63
CA VAL A 85 51.90 11.86 18.63
C VAL A 85 51.20 12.87 19.55
N LYS A 86 50.20 13.59 19.05
CA LYS A 86 49.41 14.56 19.81
C LYS A 86 48.44 13.88 20.77
N GLU A 87 47.72 12.85 20.34
CA GLU A 87 46.68 12.18 21.13
C GLU A 87 47.23 11.08 22.05
N ARG A 88 48.33 10.42 21.66
CA ARG A 88 48.93 9.31 22.42
C ARG A 88 50.45 9.43 22.53
N PRO A 89 50.96 10.46 23.23
CA PRO A 89 52.40 10.67 23.40
C PRO A 89 53.13 9.56 24.19
N TRP A 90 52.40 8.65 24.84
CA TRP A 90 52.98 7.55 25.64
C TRP A 90 53.15 6.24 24.86
N LEU A 91 52.70 6.15 23.61
CA LEU A 91 52.95 4.99 22.75
C LEU A 91 54.19 5.22 21.88
N GLU A 92 54.96 4.16 21.66
CA GLU A 92 56.08 4.19 20.73
C GLU A 92 55.61 4.38 19.29
N GLU A 93 56.40 5.14 18.52
CA GLU A 93 56.19 5.42 17.11
C GLU A 93 56.52 4.21 16.22
N ASN A 94 55.73 3.15 16.36
CA ASN A 94 55.85 1.93 15.56
C ASN A 94 54.81 1.94 14.44
N MET A 95 55.18 1.46 13.23
CA MET A 95 54.26 1.36 12.09
C MET A 95 52.99 0.58 12.44
N ILE A 96 53.12 -0.50 13.20
CA ILE A 96 51.98 -1.31 13.65
C ILE A 96 51.04 -0.48 14.55
N SER A 97 51.60 0.31 15.47
CA SER A 97 50.82 1.13 16.40
C SER A 97 50.13 2.31 15.72
N MET A 98 50.80 2.97 14.76
CA MET A 98 50.22 4.04 13.96
C MET A 98 49.13 3.54 13.02
N TYR A 99 49.38 2.40 12.37
CA TYR A 99 48.42 1.76 11.47
C TYR A 99 47.19 1.23 12.22
N GLN A 100 47.38 0.65 13.40
CA GLN A 100 46.29 0.27 14.28
C GLN A 100 45.50 1.48 14.78
N TYR A 101 46.17 2.60 15.07
CA TYR A 101 45.48 3.85 15.40
C TYR A 101 44.69 4.42 14.22
N PHE A 102 45.23 4.40 13.01
CA PHE A 102 44.49 4.78 11.79
C PHE A 102 43.22 3.95 11.62
N PHE A 103 43.30 2.62 11.73
CA PHE A 103 42.11 1.78 11.62
C PHE A 103 41.10 2.00 12.75
N ILE A 104 41.55 2.30 13.97
CA ILE A 104 40.65 2.67 15.08
C ILE A 104 39.99 4.03 14.84
N GLN A 105 40.61 4.93 14.08
CA GLN A 105 40.04 6.24 13.71
C GLN A 105 39.02 6.10 12.56
N GLU A 106 39.35 5.32 11.53
CA GLU A 106 38.55 5.18 10.31
C GLU A 106 37.46 4.11 10.40
N VAL A 107 37.72 2.97 11.08
CA VAL A 107 36.76 1.85 11.22
C VAL A 107 36.57 1.39 12.69
N PRO A 108 36.27 2.29 13.64
CA PRO A 108 35.86 1.92 15.01
C PRO A 108 34.51 1.18 15.07
N ALA A 109 33.76 1.27 13.98
CA ALA A 109 32.34 0.95 13.82
C ALA A 109 31.98 -0.52 14.06
N LEU A 110 32.79 -1.45 13.58
CA LEU A 110 32.32 -2.78 13.23
C LEU A 110 32.44 -3.81 14.38
N PHE A 111 33.29 -3.57 15.38
CA PHE A 111 33.78 -4.61 16.29
C PHE A 111 33.23 -4.57 17.71
N SER A 112 32.88 -3.39 18.24
CA SER A 112 32.57 -3.26 19.66
C SER A 112 31.34 -2.41 19.99
N CYS A 113 30.76 -1.71 19.01
CA CYS A 113 29.69 -0.72 19.27
C CYS A 113 28.57 -0.70 18.22
N VAL A 114 28.43 -1.75 17.39
CA VAL A 114 27.30 -1.83 16.46
C VAL A 114 26.01 -2.04 17.25
N THR A 115 25.12 -1.04 17.23
CA THR A 115 23.78 -1.21 17.77
C THR A 115 22.94 -1.94 16.72
N ILE A 116 22.55 -3.18 17.02
CA ILE A 116 21.68 -3.97 16.14
C ILE A 116 20.24 -3.53 16.39
N ASP A 117 19.64 -2.85 15.40
CA ASP A 117 18.22 -2.54 15.43
C ASP A 117 17.46 -3.62 14.66
N ARG A 118 16.58 -4.32 15.38
CA ARG A 118 15.83 -5.46 14.85
C ARG A 118 14.49 -4.98 14.32
N PHE A 119 14.32 -5.05 13.01
CA PHE A 119 13.04 -4.86 12.36
C PHE A 119 12.25 -6.16 12.46
N LEU A 120 11.13 -6.09 13.17
CA LEU A 120 10.16 -7.16 13.22
C LEU A 120 9.19 -7.02 12.05
N ARG A 121 8.43 -8.09 11.79
CA ARG A 121 7.25 -8.03 10.96
C ARG A 121 6.33 -6.91 11.46
N TRP A 122 5.72 -6.19 10.53
CA TRP A 122 4.85 -5.07 10.88
C TRP A 122 3.67 -5.56 11.74
N PRO A 123 3.37 -4.86 12.85
CA PRO A 123 2.23 -5.19 13.67
C PRO A 123 0.92 -4.86 12.94
N GLU A 124 -0.17 -5.48 13.37
CA GLU A 124 -1.53 -5.28 12.81
C GLU A 124 -1.91 -3.80 12.82
N GLU A 125 -1.56 -3.08 13.88
CA GLU A 125 -1.84 -1.66 14.03
C GLU A 125 -1.13 -0.81 12.96
N ALA A 126 0.08 -1.18 12.57
CA ALA A 126 0.81 -0.49 11.51
C ALA A 126 0.16 -0.72 10.14
N LEU A 127 -0.33 -1.93 9.89
CA LEU A 127 -1.03 -2.28 8.64
C LEU A 127 -2.37 -1.55 8.53
N ILE A 128 -3.13 -1.44 9.62
CA ILE A 128 -4.36 -0.65 9.69
C ILE A 128 -4.06 0.85 9.52
N ALA A 129 -3.02 1.38 10.16
CA ALA A 129 -2.63 2.79 10.03
C ALA A 129 -2.25 3.14 8.58
N MET A 130 -1.58 2.25 7.88
CA MET A 130 -1.33 2.43 6.45
C MET A 130 -2.60 2.34 5.62
N ALA A 131 -3.43 1.32 5.81
CA ALA A 131 -4.66 1.17 5.06
C ALA A 131 -5.53 2.43 5.22
N SER A 132 -5.66 2.94 6.44
CA SER A 132 -6.38 4.20 6.69
C SER A 132 -5.71 5.41 6.03
N ALA A 133 -4.38 5.55 6.11
CA ALA A 133 -3.67 6.65 5.45
C ALA A 133 -3.82 6.64 3.92
N PHE A 134 -3.75 5.45 3.30
CA PHE A 134 -3.83 5.31 1.85
C PHE A 134 -5.26 5.33 1.28
N LEU A 135 -6.26 4.82 2.02
CA LEU A 135 -7.67 4.80 1.58
C LEU A 135 -8.51 5.98 2.09
N SER A 136 -8.00 6.81 3.01
CA SER A 136 -8.75 7.96 3.53
C SER A 136 -9.04 9.03 2.47
N ASP A 137 -8.13 9.20 1.52
CA ASP A 137 -8.25 10.18 0.42
C ASP A 137 -9.24 9.72 -0.66
N ASP A 138 -9.64 8.44 -0.65
CA ASP A 138 -10.39 7.83 -1.74
C ASP A 138 -11.91 7.90 -1.55
N LYS A 139 -12.60 8.05 -2.70
CA LYS A 139 -14.07 8.09 -2.83
C LYS A 139 -14.72 6.72 -2.64
N VAL A 140 -14.36 6.00 -1.59
CA VAL A 140 -15.07 4.79 -1.20
C VAL A 140 -16.41 5.21 -0.61
N ASP A 141 -17.50 4.86 -1.30
CA ASP A 141 -18.87 5.21 -0.95
C ASP A 141 -19.40 4.33 0.19
N THR A 142 -18.97 4.63 1.41
CA THR A 142 -19.27 3.80 2.59
C THR A 142 -19.21 4.61 3.89
N SER A 143 -20.03 4.23 4.88
CA SER A 143 -20.00 4.77 6.26
C SER A 143 -18.60 4.62 6.89
N PRO A 144 -18.14 5.61 7.69
CA PRO A 144 -16.82 5.56 8.32
C PRO A 144 -16.58 4.30 9.16
N GLU A 145 -17.63 3.75 9.80
CA GLU A 145 -17.53 2.52 10.61
C GLU A 145 -17.19 1.30 9.75
N ASN A 146 -17.77 1.20 8.55
CA ASN A 146 -17.51 0.11 7.63
C ASN A 146 -16.14 0.25 6.94
N LYS A 147 -15.63 1.49 6.80
CA LYS A 147 -14.25 1.72 6.35
C LYS A 147 -13.23 1.17 7.36
N GLU A 148 -13.46 1.36 8.65
CA GLU A 148 -12.59 0.77 9.68
C GLU A 148 -12.58 -0.76 9.63
N LYS A 149 -13.76 -1.38 9.47
CA LYS A 149 -13.88 -2.84 9.29
C LYS A 149 -13.14 -3.33 8.04
N LEU A 150 -13.19 -2.55 6.95
CA LEU A 150 -12.45 -2.85 5.72
C LEU A 150 -10.93 -2.86 5.99
N TYR A 151 -10.40 -1.89 6.72
CA TYR A 151 -8.97 -1.84 7.05
C TYR A 151 -8.52 -3.05 7.86
N ARG A 152 -9.31 -3.47 8.87
CA ARG A 152 -9.04 -4.68 9.65
C ARG A 152 -9.11 -5.96 8.80
N LEU A 153 -10.05 -6.02 7.87
CA LEU A 153 -10.16 -7.15 6.94
C LEU A 153 -8.92 -7.27 6.05
N MET A 154 -8.40 -6.15 5.54
CA MET A 154 -7.18 -6.15 4.72
C MET A 154 -5.96 -6.68 5.49
N ASP A 155 -5.86 -6.35 6.78
CA ASP A 155 -4.84 -6.91 7.67
C ASP A 155 -5.03 -8.42 7.89
N THR A 156 -6.25 -8.84 8.22
CA THR A 156 -6.57 -10.26 8.45
C THR A 156 -6.21 -11.12 7.24
N VAL A 157 -6.50 -10.64 6.03
CA VAL A 157 -6.12 -11.33 4.78
C VAL A 157 -4.60 -11.41 4.66
N HIS A 158 -3.88 -10.35 5.00
CA HIS A 158 -2.41 -10.34 4.97
C HIS A 158 -1.80 -11.33 5.98
N ALA A 159 -2.37 -11.43 7.18
CA ALA A 159 -1.98 -12.41 8.19
C ALA A 159 -2.23 -13.84 7.71
N GLN A 160 -3.40 -14.11 7.10
CA GLN A 160 -3.75 -15.42 6.54
C GLN A 160 -2.81 -15.85 5.42
N VAL A 161 -2.43 -14.94 4.53
CA VAL A 161 -1.44 -15.24 3.48
C VAL A 161 -0.11 -15.63 4.12
N GLY A 162 0.27 -15.02 5.25
CA GLY A 162 1.42 -15.44 6.06
C GLY A 162 1.35 -16.91 6.46
N THR A 163 0.24 -17.33 7.07
CA THR A 163 0.02 -18.73 7.47
C THR A 163 0.05 -19.69 6.28
N ILE A 164 -0.53 -19.28 5.15
CA ILE A 164 -0.52 -20.08 3.92
C ILE A 164 0.91 -20.22 3.37
N CYS A 165 1.73 -19.18 3.43
CA CYS A 165 3.14 -19.27 3.03
C CYS A 165 3.92 -20.28 3.88
N ASP A 166 3.62 -20.39 5.18
CA ASP A 166 4.24 -21.38 6.06
C ASP A 166 3.79 -22.81 5.72
N LEU A 167 2.50 -23.01 5.45
CA LEU A 167 1.96 -24.28 4.99
C LEU A 167 2.54 -24.69 3.62
N TYR A 168 2.68 -23.72 2.71
CA TYR A 168 3.29 -23.92 1.41
C TYR A 168 4.74 -24.37 1.54
N PHE A 169 5.51 -23.75 2.45
CA PHE A 169 6.87 -24.18 2.75
C PHE A 169 6.90 -25.60 3.31
N ALA A 170 6.01 -25.94 4.26
CA ALA A 170 5.95 -27.28 4.83
C ALA A 170 5.64 -28.36 3.78
N GLY A 171 4.84 -28.06 2.77
CA GLY A 171 4.48 -29.00 1.70
C GLY A 171 5.48 -29.08 0.56
N MET A 172 6.02 -27.95 0.12
CA MET A 172 6.82 -27.84 -1.12
C MET A 172 8.29 -27.54 -0.89
N CYS A 173 8.71 -27.28 0.36
CA CYS A 173 10.06 -26.82 0.73
C CYS A 173 10.52 -25.59 -0.07
N ARG A 174 9.58 -24.78 -0.56
CA ARG A 174 9.84 -23.55 -1.31
C ARG A 174 9.43 -22.36 -0.48
N HIS A 175 10.35 -21.41 -0.33
CA HIS A 175 10.09 -20.18 0.42
C HIS A 175 9.35 -19.16 -0.43
N VAL A 176 8.31 -18.57 0.16
CA VAL A 176 7.60 -17.41 -0.36
C VAL A 176 7.47 -16.42 0.79
N TYR A 177 7.71 -15.15 0.52
CA TYR A 177 7.77 -14.12 1.55
C TYR A 177 6.61 -13.14 1.43
N VAL A 178 6.02 -12.83 2.58
CA VAL A 178 5.02 -11.77 2.72
C VAL A 178 5.75 -10.54 3.26
N THR A 179 5.76 -9.46 2.48
CA THR A 179 6.47 -8.23 2.85
C THR A 179 5.50 -7.06 2.96
N PRO A 180 5.83 -6.02 3.72
CA PRO A 180 5.06 -4.78 3.74
C PRO A 180 4.76 -4.19 2.35
N LYS A 181 5.68 -4.37 1.41
CA LYS A 181 5.51 -3.97 0.02
C LYS A 181 4.36 -4.73 -0.67
N THR A 182 4.18 -6.02 -0.37
CA THR A 182 3.03 -6.77 -0.93
C THR A 182 1.71 -6.27 -0.37
N HIS A 183 1.66 -5.81 0.88
CA HIS A 183 0.47 -5.17 1.45
C HIS A 183 0.13 -3.84 0.76
N LEU A 184 1.13 -2.97 0.51
CA LEU A 184 0.91 -1.72 -0.23
C LEU A 184 0.46 -1.96 -1.68
N LEU A 185 1.03 -2.98 -2.34
CA LEU A 185 0.59 -3.37 -3.67
C LEU A 185 -0.86 -3.87 -3.66
N PHE A 186 -1.25 -4.61 -2.63
CA PHE A 186 -2.63 -5.07 -2.45
C PHE A 186 -3.61 -3.90 -2.28
N ILE A 187 -3.28 -2.91 -1.45
CA ILE A 187 -4.08 -1.69 -1.28
C ILE A 187 -4.24 -0.93 -2.61
N ASN A 188 -3.14 -0.71 -3.33
CA ASN A 188 -3.16 -0.01 -4.62
C ASN A 188 -3.97 -0.80 -5.67
N PHE A 189 -3.85 -2.12 -5.65
CA PHE A 189 -4.64 -2.99 -6.52
C PHE A 189 -6.13 -2.91 -6.19
N TYR A 190 -6.49 -2.95 -4.90
CA TYR A 190 -7.87 -2.78 -4.46
C TYR A 190 -8.46 -1.45 -4.94
N LYS A 191 -7.71 -0.35 -4.77
CA LYS A 191 -8.11 0.98 -5.24
C LYS A 191 -8.44 0.99 -6.73
N LYS A 192 -7.52 0.46 -7.55
CA LYS A 192 -7.70 0.40 -9.00
C LYS A 192 -8.96 -0.38 -9.39
N VAL A 193 -9.14 -1.57 -8.81
CA VAL A 193 -10.31 -2.41 -9.10
C VAL A 193 -11.60 -1.75 -8.62
N TYR A 194 -11.58 -1.07 -7.48
CA TYR A 194 -12.72 -0.36 -6.95
C TYR A 194 -13.16 0.78 -7.88
N GLU A 195 -12.23 1.61 -8.36
CA GLU A 195 -12.52 2.70 -9.31
C GLU A 195 -13.17 2.18 -10.60
N GLU A 196 -12.59 1.12 -11.19
CA GLU A 196 -13.14 0.50 -12.40
C GLU A 196 -14.57 -0.03 -12.18
N LYS A 197 -14.81 -0.73 -11.06
CA LYS A 197 -16.13 -1.29 -10.76
C LYS A 197 -17.15 -0.24 -10.33
N PHE A 198 -16.73 0.79 -9.64
CA PHE A 198 -17.57 1.91 -9.26
C PHE A 198 -18.07 2.66 -10.50
N ASP A 199 -17.20 2.89 -11.49
CA ASP A 199 -17.58 3.52 -12.76
C ASP A 199 -18.51 2.64 -13.61
N GLU A 200 -18.30 1.32 -13.64
CA GLU A 200 -19.21 0.38 -14.28
C GLU A 200 -20.62 0.44 -13.67
N ILE A 201 -20.71 0.39 -12.34
CA ILE A 201 -21.99 0.43 -11.62
C ILE A 201 -22.68 1.78 -11.81
N ASN A 202 -21.96 2.89 -11.70
CA ASN A 202 -22.53 4.23 -11.91
C ASN A 202 -23.11 4.42 -13.31
N LYS A 203 -22.48 3.82 -14.34
CA LYS A 203 -23.03 3.85 -15.71
C LYS A 203 -24.35 3.09 -15.79
N LEU A 204 -24.42 1.92 -15.17
CA LEU A 204 -25.66 1.12 -15.10
C LEU A 204 -26.75 1.85 -14.33
N GLU A 205 -26.42 2.46 -13.19
CA GLU A 205 -27.36 3.24 -12.38
C GLU A 205 -27.94 4.41 -13.17
N ARG A 206 -27.10 5.18 -13.88
CA ARG A 206 -27.56 6.28 -14.75
C ARG A 206 -28.52 5.78 -15.83
N ALA A 207 -28.22 4.64 -16.45
CA ALA A 207 -29.10 4.08 -17.47
C ALA A 207 -30.48 3.70 -16.89
N VAL A 208 -30.50 3.09 -15.70
CA VAL A 208 -31.74 2.74 -14.99
C VAL A 208 -32.52 3.98 -14.57
N ASN A 209 -31.85 4.99 -14.00
CA ASN A 209 -32.48 6.24 -13.56
C ASN A 209 -33.11 7.01 -14.72
N VAL A 210 -32.44 7.06 -15.89
CA VAL A 210 -33.02 7.63 -17.12
C VAL A 210 -34.24 6.83 -17.58
N GLY A 211 -34.20 5.49 -17.47
CA GLY A 211 -35.35 4.64 -17.76
C GLY A 211 -36.54 4.92 -16.84
N LEU A 212 -36.31 4.99 -15.54
CA LEU A 212 -37.34 5.30 -14.54
C LEU A 212 -37.94 6.69 -14.75
N GLN A 213 -37.11 7.69 -15.06
CA GLN A 213 -37.58 9.04 -15.35
C GLN A 213 -38.56 9.03 -16.53
N LYS A 214 -38.21 8.37 -17.64
CA LYS A 214 -39.10 8.26 -18.82
C LYS A 214 -40.41 7.53 -18.51
N LEU A 215 -40.37 6.50 -17.68
CA LEU A 215 -41.59 5.81 -17.25
C LEU A 215 -42.47 6.71 -16.39
N SER A 216 -41.87 7.50 -15.49
CA SER A 216 -42.61 8.47 -14.68
C SER A 216 -43.26 9.58 -15.52
N GLU A 217 -42.55 10.08 -16.54
CA GLU A 217 -43.06 11.06 -17.51
C GLU A 217 -44.23 10.47 -18.30
N ALA A 218 -44.09 9.25 -18.84
CA ALA A 218 -45.17 8.57 -19.56
C ALA A 218 -46.41 8.31 -18.67
N THR A 219 -46.20 8.03 -17.38
CA THR A 219 -47.30 7.82 -16.42
C THR A 219 -48.04 9.12 -16.17
N ALA A 220 -47.31 10.22 -15.97
CA ALA A 220 -47.90 11.55 -15.84
C ALA A 220 -48.69 11.97 -17.10
N ASP A 221 -48.19 11.64 -18.29
CA ASP A 221 -48.91 11.89 -19.55
C ASP A 221 -50.22 11.09 -19.63
N VAL A 222 -50.20 9.80 -19.25
CA VAL A 222 -51.42 8.95 -19.20
C VAL A 222 -52.46 9.48 -18.23
N ASP A 223 -52.06 10.00 -17.07
CA ASP A 223 -53.00 10.58 -16.10
C ASP A 223 -53.68 11.86 -16.63
N THR A 224 -53.04 12.60 -17.53
CA THR A 224 -53.63 13.83 -18.12
C THR A 224 -54.58 13.56 -19.31
N LEU A 225 -54.43 12.43 -19.99
CA LEU A 225 -55.20 12.06 -21.19
C LEU A 225 -56.73 12.02 -20.97
N PRO A 226 -57.29 11.47 -19.87
CA PRO A 226 -58.73 11.47 -19.61
C PRO A 226 -59.34 12.88 -19.59
N PHE A 227 -58.63 13.87 -19.04
CA PHE A 227 -59.11 15.25 -19.00
C PHE A 227 -59.21 15.85 -20.41
N PHE A 228 -58.22 15.61 -21.27
CA PHE A 228 -58.25 16.07 -22.65
C PHE A 228 -59.35 15.40 -23.46
N LEU A 229 -59.58 14.09 -23.26
CA LEU A 229 -60.65 13.35 -23.94
C LEU A 229 -62.04 13.90 -23.59
N VAL A 230 -62.31 14.16 -22.30
CA VAL A 230 -63.58 14.76 -21.86
C VAL A 230 -63.78 16.15 -22.50
N LYS A 231 -62.73 16.97 -22.55
CA LYS A 231 -62.78 18.29 -23.17
C LYS A 231 -63.04 18.20 -24.67
N TYR A 232 -62.36 17.30 -25.39
CA TYR A 232 -62.55 17.12 -26.84
C TYR A 232 -63.96 16.63 -27.18
N VAL A 233 -64.48 15.63 -26.46
CA VAL A 233 -65.86 15.14 -26.66
C VAL A 233 -66.87 16.27 -26.42
N SER A 234 -66.69 17.05 -25.35
CA SER A 234 -67.59 18.17 -25.02
C SER A 234 -67.54 19.28 -26.09
N THR A 235 -66.35 19.60 -26.61
CA THR A 235 -66.19 20.65 -27.63
C THR A 235 -66.76 20.21 -28.99
N THR A 236 -66.64 18.93 -29.33
CA THR A 236 -67.19 18.35 -30.58
C THR A 236 -68.71 18.31 -30.56
N VAL A 237 -69.32 18.03 -29.41
CA VAL A 237 -70.78 18.09 -29.21
C VAL A 237 -71.31 19.52 -29.29
N LEU A 238 -70.55 20.52 -28.82
CA LEU A 238 -70.98 21.92 -28.81
C LEU A 238 -70.76 22.68 -30.14
N PHE A 239 -69.83 22.24 -30.99
CA PHE A 239 -69.52 22.93 -32.25
C PHE A 239 -70.09 22.31 -33.53
N GLY A 240 -70.85 21.21 -33.45
CA GLY A 240 -71.76 20.78 -34.53
C GLY A 240 -71.12 20.59 -35.92
N GLN A 241 -69.83 20.27 -36.01
CA GLN A 241 -69.27 19.84 -37.29
C GLN A 241 -69.60 18.35 -37.49
N PRO A 242 -70.20 17.96 -38.63
CA PRO A 242 -70.58 16.58 -38.86
C PRO A 242 -69.32 15.75 -39.03
N LEU A 243 -69.05 14.86 -38.08
CA LEU A 243 -68.10 13.77 -38.24
C LEU A 243 -68.51 12.99 -39.50
N SER A 244 -67.58 12.85 -40.45
CA SER A 244 -67.82 12.04 -41.64
C SER A 244 -68.21 10.63 -41.21
N TRP A 245 -69.15 10.01 -41.95
CA TRP A 245 -69.77 8.71 -41.64
C TRP A 245 -68.78 7.55 -41.39
N ASN A 246 -67.49 7.71 -41.75
CA ASN A 246 -66.45 6.73 -41.48
C ASN A 246 -66.00 6.71 -40.01
N THR A 247 -66.26 7.75 -39.21
CA THR A 247 -65.80 7.82 -37.81
C THR A 247 -66.85 7.33 -36.81
N THR A 248 -68.14 7.42 -37.15
CA THR A 248 -69.26 7.02 -36.26
C THR A 248 -69.37 5.51 -36.09
N CYS A 249 -68.83 4.70 -37.01
CA CYS A 249 -68.93 3.24 -36.96
C CYS A 249 -68.04 2.57 -35.90
N TYR A 250 -67.06 3.29 -35.33
CA TYR A 250 -66.12 2.69 -34.37
C TYR A 250 -66.58 2.78 -32.91
N THR A 251 -67.41 3.76 -32.56
CA THR A 251 -67.81 3.96 -31.14
C THR A 251 -68.95 3.07 -30.68
N THR A 252 -69.76 2.52 -31.59
CA THR A 252 -70.88 1.62 -31.23
C THR A 252 -70.51 0.13 -31.29
N ALA A 253 -69.36 -0.23 -31.88
CA ALA A 253 -68.96 -1.63 -32.04
C ALA A 253 -68.27 -2.23 -30.80
N GLU A 254 -67.63 -1.42 -29.94
CA GLU A 254 -66.86 -1.94 -28.79
C GLU A 254 -67.57 -1.81 -27.43
N VAL A 255 -68.63 -1.01 -27.30
CA VAL A 255 -69.40 -0.98 -26.04
C VAL A 255 -70.26 -2.24 -25.85
N GLN A 256 -70.58 -2.95 -26.94
CA GLN A 256 -71.34 -4.20 -26.89
C GLN A 256 -70.49 -5.41 -26.44
N SER A 257 -69.17 -5.37 -26.57
CA SER A 257 -68.26 -6.50 -26.22
C SER A 257 -67.76 -6.47 -24.78
N CYS A 258 -67.81 -5.33 -24.08
CA CYS A 258 -67.42 -5.26 -22.67
C CYS A 258 -68.51 -5.72 -21.68
N PHE A 259 -69.78 -5.82 -22.10
CA PHE A 259 -70.88 -6.21 -21.20
C PHE A 259 -71.03 -7.73 -21.00
N TRP A 260 -70.24 -8.56 -21.69
CA TRP A 260 -70.32 -10.03 -21.62
C TRP A 260 -69.11 -10.69 -20.92
N ALA A 261 -68.18 -9.93 -20.35
CA ALA A 261 -66.98 -10.48 -19.70
C ALA A 261 -67.05 -10.54 -18.15
N TYR A 262 -68.17 -10.14 -17.54
CA TYR A 262 -68.42 -10.27 -16.09
C TYR A 262 -69.83 -10.84 -15.85
N SER A 263 -69.97 -12.16 -16.01
CA SER A 263 -71.03 -13.01 -15.43
C SER A 263 -70.54 -14.44 -15.38
#